data_AF-A0A317G079-F1
#
_entry.id   AF-A0A317G079-F1
#
_cell.length_a   1.000
_cell.length_b   1.000
_cell.length_c   1.000
_cell.angle_alpha   90.00
_cell.angle_beta   90.00
_cell.angle_gamma   90.00
#
_symmetry.space_group_name_H-M   'P 1'
#
loop_
_entity.id
_entity.type
_entity.pdbx_description
1 polymer ?
#
loop_
_entity_poly.entity_id
_entity_poly.type
_entity_poly.pdbx_seq_one_letter_code
_entity_poly.pdbx_strand_id
1 'polypeptide(L)'
;MDSQKIGTFLRELRKEKNLTQEQLAEILGVSGRTVSRWETGSNMPDLAIMIELADYYDIDIKELLNGERKSEMDKELKETLKTVADYTDIQKQEAVKASSYGFITVFMVCAAAILVQLVTYADMRLVIGETAAILAGGIIYLTLVVRAGAWNGSKKESEVISRDLLVSAVTSLVFTIPFFFIALRYSVRNEFQLSIAFFGIIFIISFVVLRALAAISSRHRK
;
A
#
# COMPACT_ATOMS: atom_id res chain seq x y z
N MET A 1 -12.03 -25.44 -29.44
CA MET A 1 -11.20 -24.84 -30.50
C MET A 1 -12.06 -24.71 -31.72
N ASP A 2 -12.21 -23.48 -32.22
CA ASP A 2 -12.96 -23.21 -33.45
C ASP A 2 -11.97 -23.21 -34.62
N SER A 3 -11.95 -24.30 -35.39
CA SER A 3 -11.05 -24.46 -36.53
C SER A 3 -11.28 -23.44 -37.64
N GLN A 4 -12.51 -22.93 -37.82
CA GLN A 4 -12.77 -21.86 -38.78
C GLN A 4 -12.17 -20.53 -38.34
N LYS A 5 -12.28 -20.21 -37.04
CA LYS A 5 -11.68 -18.99 -36.48
C LYS A 5 -10.15 -19.01 -36.61
N ILE A 6 -9.52 -20.13 -36.25
CA ILE A 6 -8.06 -20.30 -36.38
C ILE A 6 -7.61 -20.22 -37.84
N GLY A 7 -8.32 -20.88 -38.75
CA GLY A 7 -8.01 -20.81 -40.19
C GLY A 7 -8.14 -19.39 -40.76
N THR A 8 -9.16 -18.66 -40.34
CA THR A 8 -9.36 -17.26 -40.75
C THR A 8 -8.21 -16.38 -40.26
N PHE A 9 -7.81 -16.57 -39.00
CA PHE A 9 -6.69 -15.84 -38.40
C PHE A 9 -5.34 -16.16 -39.08
N LEU A 10 -5.08 -17.43 -39.40
CA LEU A 10 -3.90 -17.83 -40.20
C LEU A 10 -3.85 -17.15 -41.56
N ARG A 11 -5.00 -17.06 -42.23
CA ARG A 11 -5.13 -16.36 -43.52
C ARG A 11 -4.84 -14.86 -43.38
N GLU A 12 -5.26 -14.24 -42.28
CA GLU A 12 -4.97 -12.84 -41.97
C GLU A 12 -3.47 -12.62 -41.78
N LEU A 13 -2.82 -13.42 -40.92
CA LEU A 13 -1.38 -13.38 -40.69
C LEU A 13 -0.56 -13.54 -41.98
N ARG A 14 -0.96 -14.48 -42.86
CA ARG A 14 -0.32 -14.65 -44.16
C ARG A 14 -0.44 -13.39 -45.03
N LYS A 15 -1.63 -12.78 -45.07
CA LYS A 15 -1.90 -11.57 -45.84
C LYS A 15 -1.17 -10.35 -45.28
N GLU A 16 -1.00 -10.24 -43.95
CA GLU A 16 -0.19 -9.17 -43.33
C GLU A 16 1.26 -9.18 -43.84
N LYS A 17 1.82 -10.36 -44.11
CA LYS A 17 3.15 -10.53 -44.70
C LYS A 17 3.17 -10.45 -46.25
N ASN A 18 2.03 -10.19 -46.89
CA ASN A 18 1.85 -10.16 -48.35
C ASN A 18 2.28 -11.45 -49.08
N LEU A 19 2.07 -12.61 -48.44
CA LEU A 19 2.44 -13.91 -49.01
C LEU A 19 1.28 -14.58 -49.74
N THR A 20 1.55 -15.38 -50.76
CA THR A 20 0.60 -16.35 -51.33
C THR A 20 0.55 -17.64 -50.51
N GLN A 21 -0.46 -18.48 -50.71
CA GLN A 21 -0.54 -19.78 -50.02
C GLN A 21 0.65 -20.68 -50.40
N GLU A 22 1.11 -20.60 -51.65
CA GLU A 22 2.27 -21.33 -52.17
C GLU A 22 3.56 -20.87 -51.50
N GLN A 23 3.74 -19.56 -51.31
CA GLN A 23 4.93 -19.00 -50.64
C GLN A 23 4.99 -19.40 -49.17
N LEU A 24 3.86 -19.35 -48.45
CA LEU A 24 3.81 -19.82 -47.07
C LEU A 24 4.07 -21.34 -46.98
N ALA A 25 3.55 -22.10 -47.94
CA ALA A 25 3.77 -23.53 -48.00
C ALA A 25 5.25 -23.89 -48.24
N GLU A 26 5.94 -23.14 -49.09
CA GLU A 26 7.37 -23.30 -49.35
C GLU A 26 8.20 -23.03 -48.08
N ILE A 27 7.86 -21.98 -47.32
CA ILE A 27 8.52 -21.63 -46.05
C ILE A 27 8.39 -22.77 -45.03
N LEU A 28 7.20 -23.35 -44.91
CA LEU A 28 6.88 -24.40 -43.93
C LEU A 28 7.17 -25.82 -44.45
N GLY A 29 7.71 -25.98 -45.65
CA GLY A 29 7.99 -27.28 -46.25
C GLY A 29 6.75 -28.16 -46.52
N VAL A 30 5.59 -27.57 -46.77
CA VAL A 30 4.32 -28.27 -47.06
C VAL A 30 3.78 -27.93 -48.45
N SER A 31 2.66 -28.54 -48.85
CA SER A 31 2.00 -28.18 -50.12
C SER A 31 1.02 -27.01 -49.94
N GLY A 32 0.87 -26.15 -50.96
CA GLY A 32 -0.10 -25.04 -50.95
C GLY A 32 -1.54 -25.47 -50.65
N ARG A 33 -1.92 -26.68 -51.09
CA ARG A 33 -3.22 -27.29 -50.77
C ARG A 33 -3.40 -27.55 -49.27
N THR A 34 -2.32 -27.83 -48.55
CA THR A 34 -2.33 -28.05 -47.11
C THR A 34 -2.59 -26.73 -46.37
N VAL A 35 -1.87 -25.67 -46.75
CA VAL A 35 -2.11 -24.31 -46.23
C VAL A 35 -3.54 -23.86 -46.50
N SER A 36 -4.05 -24.08 -47.72
CA SER A 36 -5.44 -23.76 -48.08
C SER A 36 -6.46 -24.45 -47.15
N ARG A 37 -6.26 -25.74 -46.84
CA ARG A 37 -7.12 -26.50 -45.93
C ARG A 37 -7.07 -25.99 -44.48
N TRP A 38 -5.91 -25.51 -44.03
CA TRP A 38 -5.80 -24.86 -42.72
C TRP A 38 -6.56 -23.54 -42.70
N GLU A 39 -6.38 -22.71 -43.72
CA GLU A 39 -7.06 -21.40 -43.82
C GLU A 39 -8.59 -21.51 -43.95
N THR A 40 -9.09 -22.60 -44.53
CA THR A 40 -10.54 -22.87 -44.61
C THR A 40 -11.08 -23.61 -43.39
N GLY A 41 -10.24 -23.92 -42.40
CA GLY A 41 -10.61 -24.69 -41.21
C GLY A 41 -11.01 -26.14 -41.51
N SER A 42 -10.70 -26.64 -42.70
CA SER A 42 -11.04 -28.00 -43.14
C SER A 42 -10.10 -29.07 -42.58
N ASN A 43 -8.89 -28.66 -42.19
CA ASN A 43 -7.95 -29.45 -41.41
C ASN A 43 -7.15 -28.50 -40.49
N MET A 44 -6.47 -29.04 -39.49
CA MET A 44 -5.56 -28.27 -38.62
C MET A 44 -4.10 -28.63 -38.88
N PRO A 45 -3.16 -27.69 -38.69
CA PRO A 45 -1.74 -28.03 -38.59
C PRO A 45 -1.51 -28.89 -37.33
N ASP A 46 -0.49 -29.72 -37.35
CA ASP A 46 -0.07 -30.43 -36.14
C ASP A 46 0.64 -29.46 -35.17
N LEU A 47 0.96 -29.96 -33.97
CA LEU A 47 1.56 -29.12 -32.94
C LEU A 47 2.94 -28.57 -33.35
N ALA A 48 3.72 -29.34 -34.11
CA ALA A 48 5.04 -28.91 -34.56
C ALA A 48 4.91 -27.71 -35.52
N ILE A 49 4.03 -27.81 -36.52
CA ILE A 49 3.79 -26.71 -37.46
C ILE A 49 3.11 -25.52 -36.77
N MET A 50 2.24 -25.75 -35.77
CA MET A 50 1.67 -24.64 -34.99
C MET A 50 2.73 -23.85 -34.22
N ILE A 51 3.76 -24.51 -33.69
CA ILE A 51 4.89 -23.83 -33.04
C ILE A 51 5.69 -23.04 -34.07
N GLU A 52 5.99 -23.64 -35.23
CA GLU A 52 6.73 -22.97 -36.31
C GLU A 52 5.99 -21.74 -36.86
N LEU A 53 4.66 -21.83 -37.00
CA LEU A 53 3.80 -20.70 -37.37
C LEU A 53 3.84 -19.59 -36.31
N ALA A 54 3.77 -19.97 -35.02
CA ALA A 54 3.81 -19.01 -33.92
C ALA A 54 5.15 -18.24 -33.90
N ASP A 55 6.27 -18.95 -34.09
CA ASP A 55 7.60 -18.37 -34.19
C ASP A 55 7.75 -17.49 -35.45
N TYR A 56 7.25 -17.94 -36.60
CA TYR A 56 7.33 -17.20 -37.87
C TYR A 56 6.55 -15.87 -37.84
N TYR A 57 5.39 -15.86 -37.19
CA TYR A 57 4.53 -14.69 -37.08
C TYR A 57 4.75 -13.85 -35.81
N ASP A 58 5.70 -14.26 -34.96
CA ASP A 58 6.02 -13.63 -33.66
C ASP A 58 4.77 -13.48 -32.78
N ILE A 59 4.09 -14.59 -32.51
CA ILE A 59 2.89 -14.69 -31.67
C ILE A 59 2.98 -15.83 -30.66
N ASP A 60 2.23 -15.75 -29.55
CA ASP A 60 2.06 -16.89 -28.63
C ASP A 60 1.20 -17.96 -29.32
N ILE A 61 1.54 -19.24 -29.13
CA ILE A 61 0.71 -20.37 -29.58
C ILE A 61 -0.74 -20.26 -29.11
N LYS A 62 -0.99 -19.61 -27.95
CA LYS A 62 -2.34 -19.33 -27.45
C LYS A 62 -3.10 -18.37 -28.36
N GLU A 63 -2.45 -17.37 -28.94
CA GLU A 63 -3.09 -16.44 -29.90
C GLU A 63 -3.51 -17.18 -31.16
N LEU A 64 -2.64 -18.08 -31.65
CA LEU A 64 -2.95 -18.95 -32.77
C LEU A 64 -4.15 -19.86 -32.48
N LEU A 65 -4.18 -20.51 -31.32
CA LEU A 65 -5.26 -21.41 -30.90
C LEU A 65 -6.59 -20.70 -30.62
N ASN A 66 -6.53 -19.43 -30.19
CA ASN A 66 -7.71 -18.59 -29.96
C ASN A 66 -8.21 -17.90 -31.25
N GLY A 67 -7.39 -17.92 -32.31
CA GLY A 67 -7.70 -17.32 -33.61
C GLY A 67 -7.82 -15.79 -33.54
N GLU A 68 -7.04 -15.14 -32.68
CA GLU A 68 -7.01 -13.69 -32.54
C GLU A 68 -5.70 -13.24 -31.89
N ARG A 69 -5.13 -12.12 -32.34
CA ARG A 69 -4.03 -11.47 -31.62
C ARG A 69 -4.53 -10.98 -30.27
N LYS A 70 -3.65 -11.04 -29.28
CA LYS A 70 -3.86 -10.46 -27.95
C LYS A 70 -4.00 -8.95 -28.12
N SER A 71 -5.23 -8.44 -28.06
CA SER A 71 -5.52 -7.04 -28.35
C SER A 71 -4.94 -6.09 -27.30
N GLU A 72 -4.63 -4.85 -27.72
CA GLU A 72 -4.19 -3.77 -26.82
C GLU A 72 -5.23 -3.41 -25.75
N MET A 73 -6.48 -3.84 -25.91
CA MET A 73 -7.57 -3.72 -24.93
C MET A 73 -7.20 -4.35 -23.58
N ASP A 74 -6.31 -5.33 -23.57
CA ASP A 74 -5.78 -5.98 -22.36
C ASP A 74 -4.77 -5.10 -21.60
N LYS A 75 -4.14 -4.12 -22.27
CA LYS A 75 -3.25 -3.12 -21.65
C LYS A 75 -4.07 -1.96 -21.09
N GLU A 76 -5.00 -1.39 -21.86
CA GLU A 76 -5.87 -0.30 -21.39
C GLU A 76 -6.74 -0.74 -20.21
N LEU A 77 -7.27 -1.97 -20.23
CA LEU A 77 -8.01 -2.53 -19.10
C LEU A 77 -7.12 -2.69 -17.87
N LYS A 78 -5.87 -3.16 -18.02
CA LYS A 78 -4.92 -3.25 -16.91
C LYS A 78 -4.55 -1.88 -16.36
N GLU A 79 -4.38 -0.89 -17.22
CA GLU A 79 -4.05 0.48 -16.83
C GLU A 79 -5.22 1.15 -16.11
N THR A 80 -6.45 0.93 -16.58
CA THR A 80 -7.68 1.37 -15.92
C THR A 80 -7.85 0.70 -14.56
N LEU A 81 -7.67 -0.63 -14.49
CA LEU A 81 -7.74 -1.39 -13.23
C LEU A 81 -6.67 -0.93 -12.23
N LYS A 82 -5.45 -0.66 -12.70
CA LYS A 82 -4.38 -0.12 -11.87
C LYS A 82 -4.72 1.27 -11.35
N THR A 83 -5.26 2.13 -12.21
CA THR A 83 -5.69 3.49 -11.82
C THR A 83 -6.80 3.43 -10.78
N VAL A 84 -7.81 2.58 -10.97
CA VAL A 84 -8.91 2.39 -10.01
C VAL A 84 -8.42 1.82 -8.67
N ALA A 85 -7.48 0.86 -8.71
CA ALA A 85 -6.85 0.31 -7.51
C ALA A 85 -6.05 1.40 -6.76
N ASP A 86 -5.22 2.16 -7.47
CA ASP A 86 -4.43 3.26 -6.91
C ASP A 86 -5.34 4.36 -6.29
N TYR A 87 -6.43 4.73 -6.98
CA TYR A 87 -7.42 5.68 -6.43
C TYR A 87 -8.07 5.18 -5.15
N THR A 88 -8.42 3.89 -5.08
CA THR A 88 -9.06 3.28 -3.92
C THR A 88 -8.10 3.26 -2.72
N ASP A 89 -6.82 2.97 -2.96
CA ASP A 89 -5.79 2.99 -1.92
C ASP A 89 -5.47 4.41 -1.43
N ILE A 90 -5.45 5.41 -2.33
CA ILE A 90 -5.27 6.82 -1.97
C ILE A 90 -6.43 7.31 -1.08
N GLN A 91 -7.68 7.04 -1.48
CA GLN A 91 -8.88 7.38 -0.71
C GLN A 91 -8.85 6.78 0.70
N LYS A 92 -8.48 5.49 0.80
CA LYS A 92 -8.34 4.79 2.09
C LYS A 92 -7.27 5.44 2.97
N GLN A 93 -6.15 5.89 2.39
CA GLN A 93 -5.12 6.62 3.13
C GLN A 93 -5.58 8.00 3.59
N GLU A 94 -6.33 8.75 2.77
CA GLU A 94 -6.84 10.07 3.16
C GLU A 94 -7.85 9.99 4.29
N ALA A 95 -8.79 9.04 4.25
CA ALA A 95 -9.74 8.81 5.34
C ALA A 95 -9.02 8.44 6.65
N VAL A 96 -7.93 7.68 6.59
CA VAL A 96 -7.11 7.33 7.77
C VAL A 96 -6.30 8.54 8.26
N LYS A 97 -5.81 9.42 7.38
CA LYS A 97 -5.14 10.67 7.77
C LYS A 97 -6.13 11.65 8.43
N ALA A 98 -7.32 11.83 7.86
CA ALA A 98 -8.35 12.70 8.41
C ALA A 98 -8.83 12.22 9.80
N SER A 99 -9.08 10.91 9.94
CA SER A 99 -9.41 10.32 11.25
C SER A 99 -8.23 10.38 12.24
N SER A 100 -6.99 10.34 11.75
CA SER A 100 -5.79 10.53 12.58
C SER A 100 -5.72 11.93 13.20
N TYR A 101 -5.95 12.98 12.41
CA TYR A 101 -6.01 14.35 12.94
C TYR A 101 -7.15 14.52 13.96
N GLY A 102 -8.32 13.92 13.72
CA GLY A 102 -9.45 13.94 14.65
C GLY A 102 -9.16 13.25 16.00
N PHE A 103 -8.42 12.14 15.99
CA PHE A 103 -8.02 11.49 17.23
C PHE A 103 -6.96 12.30 17.98
N ILE A 104 -5.97 12.85 17.27
CA ILE A 104 -4.92 13.68 17.88
C ILE A 104 -5.52 14.91 18.56
N THR A 105 -6.49 15.58 17.93
CA THR A 105 -7.15 16.75 18.53
C THR A 105 -7.94 16.37 19.79
N VAL A 106 -8.74 15.29 19.75
CA VAL A 106 -9.48 14.80 20.93
C VAL A 106 -8.52 14.37 22.04
N PHE A 107 -7.45 13.66 21.72
CA PHE A 107 -6.42 13.23 22.68
C PHE A 107 -5.77 14.44 23.36
N MET A 108 -5.40 15.47 22.60
CA MET A 108 -4.80 16.70 23.16
C MET A 108 -5.78 17.47 24.06
N VAL A 109 -7.06 17.53 23.69
CA VAL A 109 -8.11 18.15 24.52
C VAL A 109 -8.32 17.38 25.82
N CYS A 110 -8.41 16.04 25.77
CA CYS A 110 -8.53 15.21 26.96
C CYS A 110 -7.29 15.29 27.85
N ALA A 111 -6.09 15.27 27.27
CA ALA A 111 -4.84 15.44 28.02
C ALA A 111 -4.81 16.81 28.72
N ALA A 112 -5.16 17.89 28.02
CA ALA A 112 -5.24 19.23 28.61
C ALA A 112 -6.28 19.30 29.74
N ALA A 113 -7.45 18.69 29.58
CA ALA A 113 -8.49 18.63 30.61
C ALA A 113 -7.99 17.92 31.89
N ILE A 114 -7.33 16.76 31.75
CA ILE A 114 -6.72 16.04 32.87
C ILE A 114 -5.65 16.88 33.56
N LEU A 115 -4.82 17.58 32.79
CA LEU A 115 -3.80 18.47 33.35
C LEU A 115 -4.43 19.62 34.15
N VAL A 116 -5.53 20.20 33.65
CA VAL A 116 -6.31 21.22 34.38
C VAL A 116 -6.93 20.64 35.65
N GLN A 117 -7.49 19.43 35.59
CA GLN A 117 -8.09 18.74 36.76
C GLN A 117 -7.05 18.39 37.82
N LEU A 118 -5.86 17.91 37.42
CA LEU A 118 -4.74 17.66 38.32
C LEU A 118 -4.27 18.93 39.02
N VAL A 119 -4.19 20.05 38.29
CA VAL A 119 -3.81 21.34 38.86
C VAL A 119 -4.90 21.89 39.77
N THR A 120 -6.18 21.70 39.47
CA THR A 120 -7.29 22.32 40.23
C THR A 120 -7.70 21.53 41.47
N TYR A 121 -7.90 20.22 41.34
CA TYR A 121 -8.56 19.42 42.37
C TYR A 121 -7.62 18.64 43.29
N ALA A 122 -6.33 18.53 42.98
CA ALA A 122 -5.28 17.94 43.83
C ALA A 122 -5.51 16.47 44.30
N ASP A 123 -6.68 15.87 44.03
CA ASP A 123 -7.07 14.55 44.49
C ASP A 123 -6.83 13.52 43.39
N MET A 124 -5.78 12.72 43.57
CA MET A 124 -5.33 11.72 42.58
C MET A 124 -6.41 10.67 42.27
N ARG A 125 -7.37 10.45 43.18
CA ARG A 125 -8.43 9.46 43.00
C ARG A 125 -9.41 9.82 41.89
N LEU A 126 -9.65 11.11 41.65
CA LEU A 126 -10.55 11.58 40.59
C LEU A 126 -9.95 11.39 39.19
N VAL A 127 -8.63 11.41 39.08
CA VAL A 127 -7.91 11.45 37.79
C VAL A 127 -7.53 10.06 37.27
N ILE A 128 -7.57 9.02 38.12
CA ILE A 128 -7.20 7.64 37.74
C ILE A 128 -8.12 7.09 36.63
N GLY A 129 -9.42 7.38 36.67
CA GLY A 129 -10.37 6.90 35.65
C GLY A 129 -10.11 7.53 34.28
N GLU A 130 -9.84 8.83 34.25
CA GLU A 130 -9.60 9.59 33.01
C GLU A 130 -8.25 9.24 32.39
N THR A 131 -7.21 9.06 33.22
CA THR A 131 -5.89 8.61 32.76
C THR A 131 -5.94 7.20 32.18
N ALA A 132 -6.67 6.28 32.81
CA ALA A 132 -6.89 4.94 32.27
C ALA A 132 -7.65 4.96 30.92
N ALA A 133 -8.67 5.83 30.80
CA ALA A 133 -9.43 5.99 29.56
C ALA A 133 -8.57 6.53 28.39
N ILE A 134 -7.71 7.52 28.65
CA ILE A 134 -6.78 8.04 27.63
C ILE A 134 -5.77 6.98 27.20
N LEU A 135 -5.20 6.21 28.14
CA LEU A 135 -4.26 5.15 27.82
C LEU A 135 -4.92 4.05 26.97
N ALA A 136 -6.12 3.60 27.35
CA ALA A 136 -6.86 2.60 26.60
C ALA A 136 -7.24 3.10 25.19
N GLY A 137 -7.76 4.33 25.08
CA GLY A 137 -8.08 4.95 23.81
C GLY A 137 -6.85 5.13 22.91
N GLY A 138 -5.73 5.55 23.49
CA GLY A 138 -4.44 5.69 22.80
C GLY A 138 -3.94 4.36 22.22
N ILE A 139 -4.01 3.27 22.99
CA ILE A 139 -3.60 1.93 22.53
C ILE A 139 -4.50 1.43 21.38
N ILE A 140 -5.82 1.57 21.51
CA ILE A 140 -6.78 1.17 20.47
C ILE A 140 -6.51 1.94 19.17
N TYR A 141 -6.33 3.25 19.27
CA TYR A 141 -6.04 4.09 18.11
C TYR A 141 -4.71 3.74 17.44
N LEU A 142 -3.63 3.58 18.21
CA LEU A 142 -2.33 3.18 17.66
C LEU A 142 -2.42 1.84 16.93
N THR A 143 -3.18 0.89 17.49
CA THR A 143 -3.43 -0.42 16.85
C THR A 143 -4.16 -0.27 15.51
N LEU A 144 -5.18 0.58 15.45
CA LEU A 144 -5.94 0.85 14.22
C LEU A 144 -5.07 1.51 13.15
N VAL A 145 -4.28 2.52 13.51
CA VAL A 145 -3.41 3.25 12.56
C VAL A 145 -2.30 2.34 12.00
N VAL A 146 -1.70 1.50 12.84
CA VAL A 146 -0.70 0.52 12.41
C VAL A 146 -1.33 -0.52 11.49
N ARG A 147 -2.50 -1.06 11.86
CA ARG A 147 -3.23 -2.07 11.05
C ARG A 147 -3.72 -1.50 9.72
N ALA A 148 -4.04 -0.22 9.67
CA ALA A 148 -4.40 0.48 8.43
C ALA A 148 -3.20 0.77 7.51
N GLY A 149 -1.95 0.48 7.93
CA GLY A 149 -0.76 0.71 7.12
C GLY A 149 -0.42 2.19 6.88
N ALA A 150 -1.13 3.10 7.55
CA ALA A 150 -0.96 4.54 7.43
C ALA A 150 0.24 5.06 8.24
N TRP A 151 0.80 4.22 9.11
CA TRP A 151 1.99 4.56 9.89
C TRP A 151 3.23 4.67 8.96
N ASN A 152 3.82 5.87 8.91
CA ASN A 152 4.95 6.33 8.09
C ASN A 152 4.73 6.67 6.61
N GLY A 153 3.60 6.31 5.98
CA GLY A 153 3.38 6.65 4.55
C GLY A 153 4.54 6.17 3.64
N SER A 154 4.75 6.77 2.47
CA SER A 154 5.89 6.48 1.57
C SER A 154 7.15 7.31 1.86
N LYS A 155 7.27 7.88 3.06
CA LYS A 155 8.33 8.83 3.40
C LYS A 155 9.70 8.16 3.49
N LYS A 156 10.75 8.92 3.16
CA LYS A 156 12.15 8.50 3.32
C LYS A 156 12.48 8.29 4.80
N GLU A 157 13.35 7.33 5.08
CA GLU A 157 13.72 6.96 6.45
C GLU A 157 14.29 8.12 7.28
N SER A 158 15.05 9.02 6.65
CA SER A 158 15.60 10.22 7.30
C SER A 158 14.52 11.21 7.75
N GLU A 159 13.47 11.41 6.95
CA GLU A 159 12.34 12.29 7.28
C GLU A 159 11.49 11.71 8.41
N VAL A 160 11.35 10.38 8.45
CA VAL A 160 10.64 9.67 9.52
C VAL A 160 11.37 9.90 10.85
N ILE A 161 12.68 9.74 10.89
CA ILE A 161 13.49 9.91 12.12
C ILE A 161 13.37 11.35 12.65
N SER A 162 13.52 12.35 11.78
CA SER A 162 13.41 13.77 12.18
C SER A 162 12.02 14.12 12.70
N ARG A 163 10.96 13.59 12.07
CA ARG A 163 9.59 13.77 12.56
C ARG A 163 9.40 13.12 13.91
N ASP A 164 9.86 11.88 14.08
CA ASP A 164 9.69 11.15 15.34
C ASP A 164 10.44 11.85 16.49
N LEU A 165 11.64 12.39 16.24
CA LEU A 165 12.37 13.24 17.19
C LEU A 165 11.57 14.47 17.61
N LEU A 166 11.03 15.21 16.64
CA LEU A 166 10.25 16.43 16.89
C LEU A 166 8.99 16.11 17.70
N VAL A 167 8.24 15.09 17.29
CA VAL A 167 7.01 14.65 18.00
C VAL A 167 7.35 14.25 19.43
N SER A 168 8.42 13.47 19.65
CA SER A 168 8.85 13.06 20.98
C SER A 168 9.19 14.25 21.89
N ALA A 169 9.89 15.26 21.34
CA ALA A 169 10.25 16.46 22.08
C ALA A 169 9.02 17.27 22.49
N VAL A 170 8.09 17.50 21.55
CA VAL A 170 6.86 18.25 21.80
C VAL A 170 5.98 17.52 22.83
N THR A 171 5.76 16.22 22.66
CA THR A 171 4.97 15.42 23.61
C THR A 171 5.56 15.48 25.01
N SER A 172 6.89 15.35 25.14
CA SER A 172 7.55 15.39 26.44
C SER A 172 7.42 16.75 27.11
N LEU A 173 7.48 17.86 26.36
CA LEU A 173 7.26 19.21 26.90
C LEU A 173 5.83 19.38 27.40
N VAL A 174 4.84 18.93 26.65
CA VAL A 174 3.41 19.04 27.01
C VAL A 174 3.11 18.36 28.34
N PHE A 175 3.75 17.21 28.64
CA PHE A 175 3.56 16.52 29.92
C PHE A 175 4.46 17.06 31.04
N THR A 176 5.66 17.55 30.72
CA THR A 176 6.63 18.03 31.72
C THR A 176 6.22 19.37 32.32
N ILE A 177 5.68 20.29 31.52
CA ILE A 177 5.32 21.64 31.99
C ILE A 177 4.26 21.56 33.13
N PRO A 178 3.13 20.86 32.97
CA PRO A 178 2.17 20.67 34.06
C PRO A 178 2.76 19.91 35.25
N PHE A 179 3.57 18.88 35.01
CA PHE A 179 4.24 18.13 36.06
C PHE A 179 5.11 19.04 36.95
N PHE A 180 5.84 19.96 36.33
CA PHE A 180 6.64 20.96 37.03
C PHE A 180 5.77 21.91 37.88
N PHE A 181 4.66 22.41 37.34
CA PHE A 181 3.72 23.24 38.11
C PHE A 181 3.08 22.49 39.29
N ILE A 182 2.79 21.20 39.12
CA ILE A 182 2.31 20.34 40.21
C ILE A 182 3.40 20.17 41.28
N ALA A 183 4.65 19.90 40.86
CA ALA A 183 5.79 19.75 41.76
C ALA A 183 6.05 21.03 42.58
N LEU A 184 5.93 22.21 41.94
CA LEU A 184 5.99 23.52 42.61
C LEU A 184 4.87 23.67 43.66
N ARG A 185 3.62 23.35 43.29
CA ARG A 185 2.46 23.50 44.18
C ARG A 185 2.54 22.61 45.42
N TYR A 186 3.08 21.41 45.27
CA TYR A 186 3.27 20.46 46.38
C TYR A 186 4.57 20.70 47.16
N SER A 187 5.35 21.73 46.81
CA SER A 187 6.65 22.02 47.44
C SER A 187 7.55 20.79 47.51
N VAL A 188 7.56 20.00 46.43
CA VAL A 188 8.41 18.81 46.31
C VAL A 188 9.86 19.27 46.32
N ARG A 189 10.70 18.66 47.15
CA ARG A 189 12.13 18.97 47.20
C ARG A 189 12.80 18.53 45.88
N ASN A 190 13.60 19.42 45.28
CA ASN A 190 14.31 19.20 44.00
C ASN A 190 13.38 19.07 42.77
N GLU A 191 12.31 19.86 42.74
CA GLU A 191 11.31 19.95 41.68
C GLU A 191 11.90 20.10 40.27
N PHE A 192 12.97 20.89 40.13
CA PHE A 192 13.68 21.08 38.86
C PHE A 192 14.35 19.79 38.37
N GLN A 193 15.10 19.10 39.24
CA GLN A 193 15.78 17.86 38.88
C GLN A 193 14.77 16.75 38.54
N LEU A 194 13.69 16.66 39.31
CA LEU A 194 12.63 15.68 39.08
C LEU A 194 11.93 15.93 37.73
N SER A 195 11.70 17.19 37.36
CA SER A 195 11.05 17.55 36.10
C SER A 195 11.95 17.30 34.89
N ILE A 196 13.26 17.55 35.00
CA ILE A 196 14.24 17.21 33.96
C ILE A 196 14.32 15.68 33.77
N ALA A 197 14.36 14.92 34.86
CA ALA A 197 14.35 13.46 34.80
C ALA A 197 13.06 12.93 34.15
N PHE A 198 11.91 13.49 34.54
CA PHE A 198 10.60 13.14 33.96
C PHE A 198 10.56 13.41 32.45
N PHE A 199 11.03 14.58 32.01
CA PHE A 199 11.16 14.91 30.59
C PHE A 199 11.98 13.88 29.83
N GLY A 200 13.17 13.54 30.33
CA GLY A 200 14.05 12.58 29.68
C GLY A 200 13.43 11.19 29.54
N ILE A 201 12.73 10.72 30.59
CA ILE A 201 12.04 9.42 30.59
C ILE A 201 10.92 9.41 29.56
N ILE A 202 10.05 10.41 29.55
CA ILE A 202 8.93 10.50 28.59
C ILE A 202 9.45 10.62 27.15
N PHE A 203 10.53 11.38 26.94
CA PHE A 203 11.16 11.53 25.63
C PHE A 203 11.67 10.19 25.09
N ILE A 204 12.42 9.44 25.91
CA ILE A 204 12.94 8.14 25.52
C ILE A 204 11.80 7.15 25.23
N ILE A 205 10.81 7.08 26.11
CA ILE A 205 9.66 6.18 25.93
C ILE A 205 8.91 6.53 24.64
N SER A 206 8.58 7.81 24.44
CA SER A 206 7.89 8.29 23.24
C SER A 206 8.67 7.92 21.98
N PHE A 207 9.98 8.19 21.95
CA PHE A 207 10.81 7.90 20.79
C PHE A 207 10.90 6.39 20.49
N VAL A 208 11.10 5.56 21.52
CA VAL A 208 11.16 4.10 21.39
C VAL A 208 9.82 3.55 20.86
N VAL A 209 8.70 4.04 21.38
CA VAL A 209 7.36 3.64 20.90
C VAL A 209 7.18 4.00 19.43
N LEU A 210 7.51 5.22 19.02
CA LEU A 210 7.39 5.64 17.62
C LEU A 210 8.25 4.78 16.67
N ARG A 211 9.49 4.45 17.09
CA ARG A 211 10.38 3.57 16.32
C ARG A 211 9.91 2.11 16.28
N ALA A 212 9.36 1.60 17.38
CA ALA A 212 8.76 0.26 17.41
C ALA A 212 7.56 0.18 16.46
N LEU A 213 6.69 1.18 16.48
CA LEU A 213 5.55 1.28 15.56
C LEU A 213 6.02 1.38 14.09
N ALA A 214 7.10 2.14 13.83
CA ALA A 214 7.71 2.22 12.49
C ALA A 214 8.24 0.87 12.00
N ALA A 215 8.85 0.08 12.90
CA ALA A 215 9.33 -1.26 12.58
C ALA A 215 8.19 -2.27 12.36
N ILE A 216 7.09 -2.14 13.10
CA ILE A 216 5.90 -3.00 12.93
C ILE A 216 5.19 -2.67 11.60
N SER A 217 5.04 -1.39 11.25
CA SER A 217 4.39 -1.01 10.00
C SER A 217 5.19 -1.40 8.76
N SER A 218 6.53 -1.36 8.82
CA SER A 218 7.39 -1.79 7.72
C SER A 218 7.38 -3.30 7.50
N ARG A 219 7.15 -4.12 8.54
CA ARG A 219 6.95 -5.57 8.42
C ARG A 219 5.65 -5.94 7.74
N HIS A 220 4.58 -5.18 7.98
CA HIS A 220 3.26 -5.44 7.37
C HIS A 220 3.17 -5.07 5.88
N ARG A 221 4.14 -4.31 5.34
CA ARG A 221 4.20 -3.94 3.92
C ARG A 221 5.07 -4.86 3.06
N LYS A 222 5.82 -5.80 3.65
CA LYS A 222 6.59 -6.84 2.95
C LYS A 222 5.76 -8.11 2.84
#